data_AF-A0A8C4X308-F1
#
_entry.id   AF-A0A8C4X308-F1
#
_cell.length_a   1.000
_cell.length_b   1.000
_cell.length_c   1.000
_cell.angle_alpha   90.00
_cell.angle_beta   90.00
_cell.angle_gamma   90.00
#
_symmetry.space_group_name_H-M   'P 1'
#
loop_
_entity.id
_entity.type
_entity.pdbx_description
1 polymer ?
#
loop_
_entity_poly.entity_id
_entity_poly.type
_entity_poly.pdbx_seq_one_letter_code
_entity_poly.pdbx_strand_id
1 'polypeptide(L)'
;MPKKTTIDRSLALRALIEHKYDTGTLKDKILVRMFLMMHPWYIPSTELAKKLVNKYPFFVLNVFDLLPGLRARICSLVGYWIAEFPAEFDLNPELADQIKELKDLINQKGNVRQSCLIDIENVPSYGWKRQVTQRQPSVTKKRKMSLLFDHLDSSELAEHLTYLEYKSFCKILFQDYHSFVMHGCTVDNPILERFITLFNSVSQWIQLMVLGKHTAVHRAAVIKQFIQVAQVIQAIHSFIG
;
A
#
# COMPACT_ATOMS: atom_id res chain seq x y z
N MET A 1 19.43 28.27 -2.86
CA MET A 1 19.49 27.79 -4.27
C MET A 1 19.89 26.32 -4.21
N PRO A 2 19.19 25.39 -4.89
CA PRO A 2 18.83 25.53 -6.30
C PRO A 2 17.34 25.30 -6.62
N LYS A 3 16.80 26.20 -7.45
CA LYS A 3 15.46 26.14 -8.08
C LYS A 3 15.35 25.07 -9.20
N LYS A 4 16.10 23.95 -9.11
CA LYS A 4 16.18 22.94 -10.19
C LYS A 4 15.10 21.84 -10.12
N THR A 5 14.48 21.60 -8.97
CA THR A 5 13.49 20.52 -8.78
C THR A 5 12.09 20.85 -9.29
N THR A 6 11.67 22.11 -9.26
CA THR A 6 10.30 22.51 -9.64
C THR A 6 10.05 22.41 -11.15
N ILE A 7 11.08 22.71 -11.95
CA ILE A 7 10.98 22.68 -13.42
C ILE A 7 10.83 21.23 -13.90
N ASP A 8 11.61 20.31 -13.33
CA ASP A 8 11.62 18.88 -13.65
C ASP A 8 10.28 18.19 -13.28
N ARG A 9 9.72 18.52 -12.11
CA ARG A 9 8.41 18.02 -11.65
C ARG A 9 7.26 18.45 -12.57
N SER A 10 7.32 19.68 -13.09
CA SER A 10 6.30 20.19 -14.02
C SER A 10 6.49 19.61 -15.44
N LEU A 11 7.72 19.24 -15.79
CA LEU A 11 8.08 18.60 -17.04
C LEU A 11 7.65 17.13 -17.05
N ALA A 12 7.85 16.38 -15.96
CA ALA A 12 7.41 14.98 -15.87
C ALA A 12 5.89 14.86 -15.98
N LEU A 13 5.13 15.71 -15.30
CA LEU A 13 3.68 15.76 -15.42
C LEU A 13 3.23 16.20 -16.82
N ARG A 14 3.92 17.19 -17.42
CA ARG A 14 3.65 17.58 -18.82
C ARG A 14 3.96 16.44 -19.77
N ALA A 15 5.13 15.81 -19.65
CA ALA A 15 5.56 14.68 -20.44
C ALA A 15 4.59 13.51 -20.30
N LEU A 16 4.03 13.22 -19.11
CA LEU A 16 3.03 12.15 -18.94
C LEU A 16 1.68 12.48 -19.62
N ILE A 17 1.29 13.75 -19.63
CA ILE A 17 0.06 14.25 -20.27
C ILE A 17 0.24 14.39 -21.79
N GLU A 18 1.45 14.74 -22.23
CA GLU A 18 1.86 14.97 -23.62
C GLU A 18 2.37 13.68 -24.31
N HIS A 19 2.79 12.66 -23.55
CA HIS A 19 3.18 11.36 -24.09
C HIS A 19 2.01 10.81 -24.90
N LYS A 20 2.29 10.40 -26.14
CA LYS A 20 1.28 10.11 -27.15
C LYS A 20 0.33 9.00 -26.69
N TYR A 21 -0.84 9.39 -26.18
CA TYR A 21 -2.06 8.60 -26.28
C TYR A 21 -2.53 8.68 -27.74
N ASP A 22 -1.92 7.90 -28.62
CA ASP A 22 -2.59 7.50 -29.84
C ASP A 22 -3.69 6.51 -29.43
N THR A 23 -4.91 6.77 -29.87
CA THR A 23 -6.03 5.82 -29.90
C THR A 23 -6.68 5.37 -28.59
N GLY A 24 -6.59 6.14 -27.50
CA GLY A 24 -7.43 5.88 -26.30
C GLY A 24 -7.00 4.67 -25.46
N THR A 25 -5.82 4.10 -25.74
CA THR A 25 -5.22 3.02 -24.95
C THR A 25 -3.92 3.52 -24.34
N LEU A 26 -3.76 3.38 -23.01
CA LEU A 26 -2.50 3.62 -22.29
C LEU A 26 -1.42 2.70 -22.86
N LYS A 27 -0.63 3.13 -23.86
CA LYS A 27 0.44 2.31 -24.44
C LYS A 27 1.52 1.93 -23.40
N ASP A 28 1.75 2.80 -22.43
CA ASP A 28 2.71 2.56 -21.34
C ASP A 28 2.04 2.57 -19.96
N LYS A 29 1.09 1.66 -19.73
CA LYS A 29 0.50 1.44 -18.40
C LYS A 29 1.57 1.30 -17.31
N ILE A 30 2.72 0.71 -17.64
CA ILE A 30 3.86 0.55 -16.74
C ILE A 30 4.44 1.91 -16.31
N LEU A 31 4.67 2.83 -17.24
CA LEU A 31 5.20 4.16 -16.92
C LEU A 31 4.21 4.98 -16.11
N VAL A 32 2.93 4.93 -16.46
CA VAL A 32 1.87 5.63 -15.72
C VAL A 32 1.73 5.07 -14.31
N ARG A 33 1.69 3.74 -14.18
CA ARG A 33 1.65 3.06 -12.87
C ARG A 33 2.89 3.37 -12.04
N MET A 34 4.08 3.35 -12.64
CA MET A 34 5.33 3.69 -11.96
C MET A 34 5.31 5.14 -11.48
N PHE A 35 4.88 6.09 -12.32
CA PHE A 35 4.75 7.49 -11.92
C PHE A 35 3.77 7.65 -10.76
N LEU A 36 2.56 7.10 -10.89
CA LEU A 36 1.52 7.17 -9.86
C LEU A 36 1.94 6.49 -8.56
N MET A 37 2.71 5.40 -8.61
CA MET A 37 3.24 4.79 -7.39
C MET A 37 4.37 5.64 -6.78
N MET A 38 5.26 6.20 -7.60
CA MET A 38 6.47 6.88 -7.10
C MET A 38 6.28 8.37 -6.83
N HIS A 39 5.17 8.99 -7.25
CA HIS A 39 4.93 10.42 -7.05
C HIS A 39 5.07 10.92 -5.61
N PRO A 40 4.66 10.17 -4.56
CA PRO A 40 4.75 10.65 -3.19
C PRO A 40 6.17 11.00 -2.74
N TRP A 41 7.20 10.41 -3.38
CA TRP A 41 8.62 10.70 -3.10
C TRP A 41 9.07 12.10 -3.51
N TYR A 42 8.38 12.73 -4.46
CA TYR A 42 8.80 14.02 -5.02
C TYR A 42 7.69 15.07 -5.06
N ILE A 43 6.42 14.66 -4.96
CA ILE A 43 5.26 15.54 -4.87
C ILE A 43 4.17 14.89 -4.01
N PRO A 44 3.62 15.58 -2.99
CA PRO A 44 2.46 15.08 -2.25
C PRO A 44 1.28 14.82 -3.19
N SER A 45 0.53 13.75 -2.94
CA SER A 45 -0.65 13.39 -3.76
C SER A 45 -1.67 14.52 -3.83
N THR A 46 -1.85 15.28 -2.75
CA THR A 46 -2.72 16.46 -2.69
C THR A 46 -2.19 17.63 -3.53
N GLU A 47 -0.86 17.82 -3.63
CA GLU A 47 -0.30 18.85 -4.51
C GLU A 47 -0.42 18.42 -5.98
N LEU A 48 -0.25 17.13 -6.27
CA LEU A 48 -0.46 16.57 -7.62
C LEU A 48 -1.92 16.74 -8.06
N ALA A 49 -2.89 16.38 -7.22
CA ALA A 49 -4.31 16.55 -7.50
C ALA A 49 -4.68 18.03 -7.68
N LYS A 50 -4.23 18.94 -6.80
CA LYS A 50 -4.38 20.40 -6.99
C LYS A 50 -3.83 20.87 -8.35
N LYS A 51 -2.67 20.38 -8.79
CA LYS A 51 -2.10 20.73 -10.10
C LYS A 51 -2.95 20.21 -11.26
N LEU A 52 -3.56 19.03 -11.13
CA LEU A 52 -4.49 18.50 -12.14
C LEU A 52 -5.77 19.34 -12.21
N VAL A 53 -6.34 19.70 -11.05
CA VAL A 53 -7.50 20.59 -10.93
C VAL A 53 -7.21 21.95 -11.57
N ASN A 54 -6.12 22.61 -11.20
CA ASN A 54 -5.76 23.94 -11.73
C ASN A 54 -5.47 23.95 -13.23
N LYS A 55 -4.91 22.87 -13.77
CA LYS A 55 -4.62 22.77 -15.20
C LYS A 55 -5.88 22.51 -16.03
N TYR A 56 -6.88 21.85 -15.48
CA TYR A 56 -8.09 21.49 -16.23
C TYR A 56 -8.83 22.72 -16.84
N PRO A 57 -9.06 23.84 -16.11
CA PRO A 57 -9.64 25.06 -16.68
C PRO A 57 -8.76 25.77 -17.73
N PHE A 58 -7.44 25.76 -17.58
CA PHE A 58 -6.53 26.41 -18.54
C PHE A 58 -6.60 25.76 -19.93
N PHE A 59 -6.92 24.48 -19.98
CA PHE A 59 -7.20 23.76 -21.23
C PHE A 59 -8.60 24.04 -21.81
N VAL A 60 -9.47 24.75 -21.09
CA VAL A 60 -10.81 25.15 -21.57
C VAL A 60 -10.81 26.54 -22.21
N LEU A 61 -9.89 27.42 -21.82
CA LEU A 61 -9.85 28.81 -22.31
C LEU A 61 -9.00 29.00 -23.58
N ASN A 62 -8.17 28.04 -23.97
CA ASN A 62 -7.40 28.13 -25.21
C ASN A 62 -8.31 27.81 -26.41
N VAL A 63 -8.65 28.85 -27.16
CA VAL A 63 -9.56 28.89 -28.33
C VAL A 63 -9.09 28.00 -29.50
N PHE A 64 -7.87 27.49 -29.46
CA PHE A 64 -7.44 26.38 -30.32
C PHE A 64 -7.75 25.05 -29.64
N ASP A 65 -8.94 24.53 -29.90
CA ASP A 65 -9.41 23.19 -29.52
C ASP A 65 -8.64 22.09 -30.29
N LEU A 66 -7.31 22.14 -30.28
CA LEU A 66 -6.45 21.19 -31.00
C LEU A 66 -6.38 19.82 -30.32
N LEU A 67 -6.87 19.64 -29.09
CA LEU A 67 -7.00 18.32 -28.47
C LEU A 67 -8.23 18.19 -27.56
N PRO A 68 -9.41 17.83 -28.11
CA PRO A 68 -10.47 17.15 -27.37
C PRO A 68 -9.96 15.94 -26.55
N GLY A 69 -8.82 15.38 -26.95
CA GLY A 69 -8.13 14.29 -26.27
C GLY A 69 -7.50 14.66 -24.92
N LEU A 70 -7.11 15.91 -24.65
CA LEU A 70 -6.34 16.22 -23.44
C LEU A 70 -7.22 16.21 -22.17
N ARG A 71 -8.48 16.66 -22.30
CA ARG A 71 -9.51 16.55 -21.24
C ARG A 71 -9.78 15.08 -20.90
N ALA A 72 -9.97 14.26 -21.95
CA ALA A 72 -10.17 12.83 -21.79
C ALA A 72 -8.95 12.16 -21.14
N ARG A 73 -7.72 12.58 -21.47
CA ARG A 73 -6.48 12.06 -20.86
C ARG A 73 -6.40 12.32 -19.37
N ILE A 74 -6.74 13.52 -18.90
CA ILE A 74 -6.74 13.83 -17.45
C ILE A 74 -7.78 12.96 -16.74
N CYS A 75 -8.98 12.83 -17.31
CA CYS A 75 -10.04 12.00 -16.71
C CYS A 75 -9.66 10.51 -16.72
N SER A 76 -9.08 10.01 -17.81
CA SER A 76 -8.55 8.64 -17.89
C SER A 76 -7.39 8.40 -16.91
N LEU A 77 -6.51 9.37 -16.71
CA LEU A 77 -5.40 9.29 -15.75
C LEU A 77 -5.92 9.23 -14.31
N VAL A 78 -6.84 10.12 -13.96
CA VAL A 78 -7.45 10.15 -12.61
C VAL A 78 -8.29 8.88 -12.38
N GLY A 79 -9.07 8.45 -13.37
CA GLY A 79 -9.81 7.19 -13.31
C GLY A 79 -8.87 5.97 -13.13
N TYR A 80 -7.74 5.94 -13.85
CA TYR A 80 -6.73 4.90 -13.68
C TYR A 80 -6.06 4.97 -12.30
N TRP A 81 -5.78 6.17 -11.78
CA TRP A 81 -5.21 6.36 -10.45
C TRP A 81 -6.15 5.83 -9.36
N ILE A 82 -7.44 6.14 -9.43
CA ILE A 82 -8.44 5.62 -8.48
C ILE A 82 -8.56 4.10 -8.60
N ALA A 83 -8.58 3.56 -9.82
CA ALA A 83 -8.72 2.12 -10.03
C ALA A 83 -7.52 1.30 -9.54
N GLU A 84 -6.30 1.79 -9.73
CA GLU A 84 -5.07 1.07 -9.34
C GLU A 84 -4.66 1.31 -7.88
N PHE A 85 -4.91 2.51 -7.35
CA PHE A 85 -4.48 2.92 -5.99
C PHE A 85 -5.66 3.43 -5.14
N PRO A 86 -6.77 2.68 -5.02
CA PRO A 86 -7.96 3.13 -4.30
C PRO A 86 -7.71 3.43 -2.82
N ALA A 87 -6.76 2.72 -2.20
CA ALA A 87 -6.41 2.92 -0.79
C ALA A 87 -5.84 4.32 -0.50
N GLU A 88 -5.20 4.98 -1.47
CA GLU A 88 -4.67 6.33 -1.28
C GLU A 88 -5.80 7.36 -1.09
N PHE A 89 -6.94 7.15 -1.77
CA PHE A 89 -8.10 8.04 -1.70
C PHE A 89 -8.95 7.79 -0.46
N ASP A 90 -9.11 6.53 -0.03
CA ASP A 90 -9.83 6.21 1.21
C ASP A 90 -9.09 6.72 2.47
N LEU A 91 -7.76 6.65 2.46
CA LEU A 91 -6.93 7.01 3.62
C LEU A 91 -6.58 8.51 3.69
N ASN A 92 -6.78 9.27 2.61
CA ASN A 92 -6.48 10.70 2.55
C ASN A 92 -7.74 11.50 2.15
N PRO A 93 -8.49 12.05 3.12
CA PRO A 93 -9.71 12.80 2.83
C PRO A 93 -9.45 14.08 2.03
N GLU A 94 -8.31 14.77 2.25
CA GLU A 94 -7.97 15.98 1.48
C GLU A 94 -7.76 15.66 -0.01
N LEU A 95 -7.12 14.53 -0.31
CA LEU A 95 -6.96 14.06 -1.68
C LEU A 95 -8.32 13.71 -2.29
N ALA A 96 -9.18 13.01 -1.55
CA ALA A 96 -10.50 12.64 -2.02
C ALA A 96 -11.35 13.87 -2.35
N ASP A 97 -11.33 14.90 -1.51
CA ASP A 97 -12.11 16.11 -1.71
C ASP A 97 -11.64 16.91 -2.94
N GLN A 98 -10.33 16.94 -3.22
CA GLN A 98 -9.81 17.57 -4.45
C GLN A 98 -10.22 16.85 -5.73
N ILE A 99 -10.34 15.51 -5.68
CA ILE A 99 -10.85 14.74 -6.82
C ILE A 99 -12.36 14.93 -6.98
N LYS A 100 -13.12 15.07 -5.89
CA LYS A 100 -14.54 15.46 -5.95
C LYS A 100 -14.70 16.83 -6.60
N GLU A 101 -13.88 17.82 -6.21
CA GLU A 101 -13.88 19.15 -6.82
C GLU A 101 -13.59 19.06 -8.34
N LEU A 102 -12.64 18.22 -8.75
CA LEU A 102 -12.37 17.96 -10.16
C LEU A 102 -13.61 17.37 -10.88
N LYS A 103 -14.27 16.38 -10.26
CA LYS A 103 -15.48 15.73 -10.80
C LYS A 103 -16.61 16.74 -10.98
N ASP A 104 -16.83 17.60 -10.00
CA ASP A 104 -17.84 18.66 -10.04
C ASP A 104 -17.55 19.67 -11.15
N LEU A 105 -16.28 20.04 -11.32
CA LEU A 105 -15.85 20.95 -12.38
C LEU A 105 -16.01 20.33 -13.79
N ILE A 106 -15.88 19.01 -13.93
CA ILE A 106 -16.18 18.29 -15.19
C ILE A 106 -17.69 18.25 -15.44
N ASN A 107 -18.50 18.00 -14.40
CA ASN A 107 -19.96 17.98 -14.48
C ASN A 107 -20.54 19.33 -14.89
N GLN A 108 -20.07 20.43 -14.29
CA GLN A 108 -20.51 21.79 -14.61
C GLN A 108 -20.25 22.18 -16.07
N LYS A 109 -19.24 21.58 -16.71
CA LYS A 109 -18.93 21.80 -18.14
C LYS A 109 -19.64 20.85 -19.10
N GLY A 110 -20.60 20.06 -18.61
CA GLY A 110 -21.49 19.22 -19.42
C GLY A 110 -20.87 17.94 -19.99
N ASN A 111 -19.70 17.51 -19.50
CA ASN A 111 -19.02 16.31 -20.04
C ASN A 111 -19.29 15.04 -19.20
N VAL A 112 -20.54 14.56 -19.27
CA VAL A 112 -21.04 13.43 -18.46
C VAL A 112 -20.23 12.14 -18.67
N ARG A 113 -19.75 11.88 -19.90
CA ARG A 113 -18.93 10.69 -20.20
C ARG A 113 -17.57 10.71 -19.50
N GLN A 114 -16.98 11.89 -19.33
CA GLN A 114 -15.69 12.04 -18.64
C GLN A 114 -15.83 12.05 -17.12
N SER A 115 -16.94 12.56 -16.59
CA SER A 115 -17.28 12.49 -15.17
C SER A 115 -17.48 11.05 -14.68
N CYS A 116 -18.09 10.19 -15.52
CA CYS A 116 -18.28 8.77 -15.23
C CYS A 116 -16.96 7.98 -15.08
N LEU A 117 -15.84 8.50 -15.60
CA LEU A 117 -14.52 7.86 -15.42
C LEU A 117 -13.94 8.08 -14.01
N ILE A 118 -14.47 9.04 -13.25
CA ILE A 118 -13.99 9.40 -11.91
C ILE A 118 -14.99 8.89 -10.88
N ASP A 119 -14.79 7.64 -10.47
CA ASP A 119 -15.65 6.96 -9.51
C ASP A 119 -15.01 6.88 -8.12
N ILE A 120 -15.02 8.02 -7.43
CA ILE A 120 -14.51 8.10 -6.05
C ILE A 120 -15.53 7.59 -5.01
N GLU A 121 -16.81 7.47 -5.39
CA GLU A 121 -17.89 7.06 -4.49
C GLU A 121 -17.90 5.56 -4.24
N ASN A 122 -17.43 4.75 -5.21
CA ASN A 122 -17.35 3.30 -5.09
C ASN A 122 -15.98 2.78 -4.61
N VAL A 123 -15.09 3.67 -4.12
CA VAL A 123 -13.80 3.25 -3.55
C VAL A 123 -14.06 2.35 -2.33
N PRO A 124 -13.60 1.09 -2.32
CA PRO A 124 -13.75 0.22 -1.17
C PRO A 124 -13.06 0.84 0.03
N SER A 125 -13.64 0.76 1.23
CA SER A 125 -12.90 1.23 2.39
C SER A 125 -11.71 0.30 2.69
N TYR A 126 -10.53 0.87 2.85
CA TYR A 126 -9.28 0.20 3.20
C TYR A 126 -8.94 0.44 4.67
N GLY A 127 -9.43 1.53 5.26
CA GLY A 127 -9.32 1.84 6.68
C GLY A 127 -9.81 0.71 7.58
N TRP A 128 -10.91 0.01 7.24
CA TRP A 128 -11.39 -1.14 8.01
C TRP A 128 -10.49 -2.39 7.86
N LYS A 129 -9.97 -2.66 6.66
CA LYS A 129 -9.06 -3.79 6.39
C LYS A 129 -7.74 -3.65 7.14
N ARG A 130 -7.30 -2.40 7.30
CA ARG A 130 -6.09 -2.02 8.04
C ARG A 130 -6.36 -1.79 9.52
N GLN A 131 -7.57 -2.07 10.04
CA GLN A 131 -7.79 -1.98 11.48
C GLN A 131 -6.85 -2.91 12.23
N VAL A 132 -6.27 -2.29 13.23
CA VAL A 132 -5.29 -2.76 14.18
C VAL A 132 -6.12 -3.44 15.26
N THR A 133 -6.37 -4.76 15.14
CA THR A 133 -7.10 -5.53 16.17
C THR A 133 -6.42 -5.33 17.51
N GLN A 134 -7.03 -4.54 18.40
CA GLN A 134 -6.51 -4.30 19.74
C GLN A 134 -6.79 -5.57 20.56
N ARG A 135 -5.75 -6.30 20.97
CA ARG A 135 -5.95 -7.39 21.94
C ARG A 135 -6.30 -6.75 23.26
N GLN A 136 -7.53 -6.93 23.73
CA GLN A 136 -7.83 -6.75 25.14
C GLN A 136 -6.94 -7.73 25.93
N PRO A 137 -6.17 -7.26 26.93
CA PRO A 137 -5.36 -8.15 27.74
C PRO A 137 -6.29 -8.96 28.64
N SER A 138 -6.75 -10.11 28.18
CA SER A 138 -7.37 -11.08 29.07
C SER A 138 -6.28 -11.67 29.97
N VAL A 139 -6.47 -11.48 31.28
CA VAL A 139 -5.59 -11.91 32.39
C VAL A 139 -5.66 -13.44 32.59
N THR A 140 -5.89 -14.21 31.53
CA THR A 140 -5.94 -15.67 31.62
C THR A 140 -4.55 -16.24 31.37
N LYS A 141 -4.02 -16.92 32.39
CA LYS A 141 -2.69 -17.59 32.40
C LYS A 141 -2.48 -18.37 31.09
N LYS A 142 -1.63 -17.84 30.19
CA LYS A 142 -1.29 -18.35 28.84
C LYS A 142 -0.51 -19.67 28.83
N ARG A 143 -0.67 -20.53 29.85
CA ARG A 143 0.05 -21.82 29.95
C ARG A 143 -0.48 -22.90 29.00
N LYS A 144 -1.64 -22.69 28.37
CA LYS A 144 -2.31 -23.68 27.51
C LYS A 144 -1.65 -23.89 26.14
N MET A 145 -0.84 -22.94 25.64
CA MET A 145 -0.19 -23.07 24.32
C MET A 145 1.01 -24.05 24.35
N SER A 146 1.70 -24.15 25.48
CA SER A 146 2.91 -24.98 25.65
C SER A 146 2.63 -26.48 25.49
N LEU A 147 1.42 -26.94 25.78
CA LEU A 147 1.06 -28.36 25.68
C LEU A 147 0.64 -28.76 24.26
N LEU A 148 0.18 -27.80 23.45
CA LEU A 148 -0.23 -28.06 22.07
C LEU A 148 0.96 -28.16 21.11
N PHE A 149 2.06 -27.42 21.38
CA PHE A 149 3.26 -27.45 20.54
C PHE A 149 3.92 -28.84 20.46
N ASP A 150 3.92 -29.59 21.56
CA ASP A 150 4.53 -30.92 21.62
C ASP A 150 3.79 -31.96 20.75
N HIS A 151 2.59 -31.63 20.25
CA HIS A 151 1.76 -32.47 19.39
C HIS A 151 1.45 -31.85 18.02
N LEU A 152 1.92 -30.62 17.78
CA LEU A 152 1.66 -29.91 16.53
C LEU A 152 2.68 -30.35 15.49
N ASP A 153 2.20 -30.75 14.32
CA ASP A 153 3.08 -31.14 13.22
C ASP A 153 3.90 -29.94 12.73
N SER A 154 5.16 -30.20 12.36
CA SER A 154 6.07 -29.17 11.86
C SER A 154 5.53 -28.49 10.59
N SER A 155 4.79 -29.21 9.75
CA SER A 155 4.17 -28.66 8.55
C SER A 155 3.00 -27.73 8.88
N GLU A 156 2.12 -28.15 9.79
CA GLU A 156 0.98 -27.35 10.21
C GLU A 156 1.42 -26.05 10.92
N LEU A 157 2.48 -26.11 11.73
CA LEU A 157 3.04 -24.92 12.34
C LEU A 157 3.64 -23.96 11.31
N ALA A 158 4.36 -24.49 10.32
CA ALA A 158 4.91 -23.69 9.22
C ALA A 158 3.80 -22.98 8.44
N GLU A 159 2.71 -23.66 8.11
CA GLU A 159 1.55 -23.09 7.42
C GLU A 159 0.89 -21.97 8.23
N HIS A 160 0.67 -22.19 9.52
CA HIS A 160 0.08 -21.17 10.40
C HIS A 160 0.96 -19.92 10.55
N LEU A 161 2.28 -20.09 10.72
CA LEU A 161 3.21 -18.96 10.80
C LEU A 161 3.24 -18.19 9.47
N THR A 162 3.29 -18.91 8.35
CA THR A 162 3.27 -18.33 7.00
C THR A 162 1.97 -17.56 6.77
N TYR A 163 0.82 -18.11 7.17
CA TYR A 163 -0.48 -17.45 7.05
C TYR A 163 -0.56 -16.17 7.90
N LEU A 164 -0.07 -16.22 9.15
CA LEU A 164 -0.03 -15.04 10.02
C LEU A 164 0.83 -13.93 9.43
N GLU A 165 2.00 -14.29 8.90
CA GLU A 165 2.92 -13.37 8.27
C GLU A 165 2.29 -12.76 7.00
N TYR A 166 1.79 -13.60 6.08
CA TYR A 166 1.10 -13.19 4.87
C TYR A 166 -0.05 -12.22 5.16
N LYS A 167 -0.91 -12.57 6.13
CA LYS A 167 -2.05 -11.73 6.51
C LYS A 167 -1.62 -10.39 7.09
N SER A 168 -0.50 -10.34 7.81
CA SER A 168 0.07 -9.09 8.31
C SER A 168 0.71 -8.28 7.19
N PHE A 169 1.44 -8.93 6.28
CA PHE A 169 2.12 -8.33 5.14
C PHE A 169 1.13 -7.67 4.16
N CYS A 170 0.00 -8.32 3.85
CA CYS A 170 -1.02 -7.78 2.95
C CYS A 170 -1.68 -6.47 3.43
N LYS A 171 -1.48 -6.07 4.68
CA LYS A 171 -1.97 -4.79 5.21
C LYS A 171 -1.02 -3.62 4.94
N ILE A 172 0.24 -3.91 4.62
CA ILE A 172 1.28 -2.91 4.37
C ILE A 172 1.05 -2.31 2.98
N LEU A 173 0.95 -1.00 2.92
CA LEU A 173 0.79 -0.24 1.68
C LEU A 173 2.08 0.52 1.34
N PHE A 174 2.15 1.03 0.12
CA PHE A 174 3.30 1.82 -0.35
C PHE A 174 3.61 3.02 0.56
N GLN A 175 2.58 3.68 1.08
CA GLN A 175 2.72 4.80 2.02
C GLN A 175 3.47 4.41 3.30
N ASP A 176 3.32 3.16 3.76
CA ASP A 176 4.00 2.66 4.95
C ASP A 176 5.50 2.52 4.70
N TYR A 177 5.89 2.01 3.53
CA TYR A 177 7.29 1.94 3.10
C TYR A 177 7.88 3.33 2.90
N HIS A 178 7.16 4.23 2.23
CA HIS A 178 7.59 5.60 2.03
C HIS A 178 7.86 6.29 3.37
N SER A 179 6.92 6.21 4.32
CA SER A 179 7.12 6.78 5.67
C SER A 179 8.35 6.17 6.36
N PHE A 180 8.49 4.84 6.32
CA PHE A 180 9.62 4.17 6.97
C PHE A 180 10.97 4.58 6.39
N VAL A 181 11.12 4.64 5.07
CA VAL A 181 12.39 5.02 4.43
C VAL A 181 12.70 6.49 4.66
N MET A 182 11.70 7.38 4.66
CA MET A 182 11.92 8.80 4.88
C MET A 182 12.33 9.13 6.32
N HIS A 183 11.84 8.38 7.32
CA HIS A 183 12.16 8.59 8.73
C HIS A 183 13.28 7.67 9.25
N GLY A 184 13.66 6.62 8.51
CA GLY A 184 14.63 5.61 8.92
C GLY A 184 14.12 4.65 10.03
N CYS A 185 12.88 4.82 10.47
CA CYS A 185 12.22 4.01 11.49
C CYS A 185 10.70 4.12 11.33
N THR A 186 9.95 3.32 12.10
CA THR A 186 8.49 3.46 12.15
C THR A 186 8.11 4.67 12.99
N VAL A 187 7.59 5.70 12.32
CA VAL A 187 6.99 6.89 12.96
C VAL A 187 5.55 6.99 12.49
N ASP A 188 4.60 7.01 13.43
CA ASP A 188 3.15 7.04 13.17
C ASP A 188 2.67 6.00 12.15
N ASN A 189 3.31 4.82 12.14
CA ASN A 189 3.06 3.74 11.19
C ASN A 189 2.68 2.44 11.93
N PRO A 190 1.45 2.37 12.49
CA PRO A 190 1.03 1.26 13.34
C PRO A 190 0.93 -0.08 12.60
N ILE A 191 0.84 -0.07 11.26
CA ILE A 191 0.77 -1.29 10.46
C ILE A 191 2.14 -1.93 10.33
N LEU A 192 3.15 -1.15 9.95
CA LEU A 192 4.51 -1.66 9.83
C LEU A 192 5.08 -2.00 11.22
N GLU A 193 4.79 -1.22 12.25
CA GLU A 193 5.13 -1.55 13.65
C GLU A 193 4.57 -2.91 14.08
N ARG A 194 3.32 -3.21 13.72
CA ARG A 194 2.71 -4.50 14.02
C ARG A 194 3.36 -5.65 13.27
N PHE A 195 3.71 -5.45 12.01
CA PHE A 195 4.42 -6.46 11.24
C PHE A 195 5.79 -6.78 11.87
N ILE A 196 6.56 -5.74 12.21
CA ILE A 196 7.85 -5.89 12.91
C ILE A 196 7.64 -6.55 14.28
N THR A 197 6.61 -6.15 15.02
CA THR A 197 6.28 -6.73 16.34
C THR A 197 5.88 -8.20 16.21
N LEU A 198 5.13 -8.59 15.18
CA LEU A 198 4.77 -9.98 14.92
C LEU A 198 6.03 -10.82 14.68
N PHE A 199 6.91 -10.34 13.81
CA PHE A 199 8.19 -10.99 13.52
C PHE A 199 9.01 -11.21 14.81
N ASN A 200 9.22 -10.15 15.59
CA ASN A 200 9.94 -10.23 16.87
C ASN A 200 9.25 -11.14 17.88
N SER A 201 7.91 -11.14 17.92
CA SER A 201 7.13 -11.99 18.82
C SER A 201 7.27 -13.48 18.48
N VAL A 202 7.38 -13.83 17.20
CA VAL A 202 7.63 -15.20 16.76
C VAL A 202 9.03 -15.64 17.21
N SER A 203 10.06 -14.83 16.97
CA SER A 203 11.42 -15.13 17.44
C SER A 203 11.50 -15.29 18.95
N GLN A 204 10.87 -14.38 19.71
CA GLN A 204 10.81 -14.48 21.17
C GLN A 204 10.04 -15.71 21.64
N TRP A 205 8.93 -16.05 20.97
CA TRP A 205 8.16 -17.24 21.29
C TRP A 205 8.99 -18.52 21.09
N ILE A 206 9.74 -18.63 19.99
CA ILE A 206 10.67 -19.74 19.75
C ILE A 206 11.70 -19.83 20.87
N GLN A 207 12.34 -18.71 21.24
CA GLN A 207 13.30 -18.67 22.35
C GLN A 207 12.69 -19.16 23.67
N LEU A 208 11.46 -18.74 23.98
CA LEU A 208 10.74 -19.18 25.18
C LEU A 208 10.35 -20.66 25.13
N MET A 209 9.99 -21.20 23.96
CA MET A 209 9.69 -22.63 23.80
C MET A 209 10.93 -23.50 24.03
N VAL A 210 12.10 -23.06 23.58
CA VAL A 210 13.37 -23.74 23.84
C VAL A 210 13.76 -23.61 25.31
N LEU A 211 13.84 -22.38 25.84
CA LEU A 211 14.29 -22.13 27.23
C LEU A 211 13.30 -22.67 28.28
N GLY A 212 12.04 -22.88 27.91
CA GLY A 212 11.02 -23.45 28.78
C GLY A 212 11.22 -24.94 29.12
N LYS A 213 12.05 -25.68 28.36
CA LYS A 213 12.32 -27.10 28.67
C LYS A 213 13.46 -27.24 29.70
N HIS A 214 13.21 -28.03 30.73
CA HIS A 214 14.11 -28.16 31.88
C HIS A 214 15.42 -28.92 31.58
N THR A 215 15.40 -29.92 30.70
CA THR A 215 16.59 -30.73 30.36
C THR A 215 17.18 -30.37 28.99
N ALA A 216 18.49 -30.54 28.83
CA ALA A 216 19.17 -30.31 27.54
C ALA A 216 18.61 -31.17 26.39
N VAL A 217 18.26 -32.43 26.65
CA VAL A 217 17.70 -33.35 25.63
C VAL A 217 16.38 -32.82 25.07
N HIS A 218 15.45 -32.42 25.94
CA HIS A 218 14.18 -31.84 25.51
C HIS A 218 14.37 -30.50 24.78
N ARG A 219 15.35 -29.67 25.18
CA ARG A 219 15.70 -28.44 24.43
C ARG A 219 16.18 -28.76 23.01
N ALA A 220 17.06 -29.74 22.86
CA ALA A 220 17.54 -30.19 21.56
C ALA A 220 16.42 -30.73 20.66
N ALA A 221 15.43 -31.44 21.24
CA ALA A 221 14.26 -31.91 20.50
C ALA A 221 13.41 -30.76 19.96
N VAL A 222 13.14 -29.73 20.78
CA VAL A 222 12.40 -28.53 20.34
C VAL A 222 13.17 -27.76 19.27
N ILE A 223 14.49 -27.61 19.42
CA ILE A 223 15.33 -26.98 18.38
C ILE A 223 15.24 -27.76 17.07
N LYS A 224 15.33 -29.10 17.13
CA LYS A 224 15.20 -29.96 15.93
C LYS A 224 13.84 -29.77 15.25
N GLN A 225 12.75 -29.66 16.01
CA GLN A 225 11.42 -29.39 15.48
C GLN A 225 11.36 -28.03 14.78
N PHE A 226 11.91 -26.97 15.37
CA PHE A 226 11.96 -25.65 14.72
C PHE A 226 12.85 -25.62 13.46
N ILE A 227 13.93 -26.40 13.42
CA ILE A 227 14.72 -26.57 12.19
C ILE A 227 13.87 -27.20 11.08
N GLN A 228 13.05 -28.21 11.40
CA GLN A 228 12.13 -28.81 10.42
C GLN A 228 11.07 -27.81 9.95
N VAL A 229 10.50 -27.02 10.86
CA VAL A 229 9.55 -25.94 10.52
C VAL A 229 10.22 -24.95 9.54
N ALA A 230 11.44 -24.51 9.83
CA ALA A 230 12.18 -23.59 8.96
C ALA A 230 12.45 -24.19 7.57
N GLN A 231 12.76 -25.49 7.49
CA GLN A 231 12.92 -26.21 6.21
C GLN A 231 11.61 -26.24 5.41
N VAL A 232 10.47 -26.45 6.07
CA VAL A 232 9.15 -26.40 5.41
C VAL A 232 8.84 -24.99 4.93
N ILE A 233 9.06 -23.96 5.75
CA ILE A 233 8.88 -22.55 5.37
C ILE A 233 9.74 -22.20 4.13
N GLN A 234 10.99 -22.66 4.12
CA GLN A 234 11.90 -22.48 2.98
C GLN A 234 11.37 -23.16 1.71
N ALA A 235 10.81 -24.36 1.81
CA ALA A 235 10.20 -25.07 0.69
C ALA A 235 8.93 -24.38 0.16
N ILE A 236 8.19 -23.68 1.02
CA ILE A 236 7.00 -22.88 0.66
C ILE A 236 7.40 -21.52 0.03
N HIS A 237 8.71 -21.24 -0.18
CA HIS A 237 9.25 -19.98 -0.70
C HIS A 237 8.91 -18.73 0.14
N SER A 238 8.56 -18.90 1.41
CA SER A 238 8.37 -17.77 2.33
C SER A 238 9.71 -17.42 2.98
N PHE A 239 10.45 -16.49 2.40
CA PHE A 239 11.84 -16.16 2.83
C PHE A 239 11.94 -15.23 4.03
N ILE A 240 10.81 -14.71 4.53
CA ILE A 240 10.80 -13.71 5.60
C ILE A 240 10.68 -14.38 6.99
N GLY A 241 10.20 -15.64 7.07
CA GLY A 241 9.99 -16.40 8.30
C GLY A 241 11.22 -17.14 8.84
#